data_AF-A0A410DQ55-F1
#
_entry.id   AF-A0A410DQ55-F1
#
_cell.length_a   1.000
_cell.length_b   1.000
_cell.length_c   1.000
_cell.angle_alpha   90.00
_cell.angle_beta   90.00
_cell.angle_gamma   90.00
#
_symmetry.space_group_name_H-M   'P 1'
#
loop_
_entity.id
_entity.type
_entity.pdbx_description
1 polymer ?
#
loop_
_entity_poly.entity_id
_entity_poly.type
_entity_poly.pdbx_seq_one_letter_code
_entity_poly.pdbx_strand_id
1 'polypeptide(L)'
;MRYKKKGFSLIEIIVSLAIVAIIMIPLSNVILTSVKTNKGGEDKQQAAYVAQQVLEGLRNSSSLENSSGFIQQTISVNSSNKTFTGTSDGVYNPINIGNFVVNLNLSRDTSVNLSDPSNTVSYDGVLTIGGDNTSKNYSFSVNNSQCNFTLNEDSLYIEVNDDNTIYFKKRDGTTSTFTTIGETFSKIKIAFADNYSATNLLNIYLKNNRKNEISSYMERGSSNSAITPNGGVVTVYNISTNKNKTQSYNVNITINKNGNSIYNLKSSVVK
;
A
#
# COMPACT_ATOMS: atom_id res chain seq x y z
N MET A 1 -78.46 -21.94 17.22
CA MET A 1 -78.06 -20.53 17.34
C MET A 1 -77.23 -20.14 16.11
N ARG A 2 -77.71 -19.22 15.27
CA ARG A 2 -77.00 -18.74 14.07
C ARG A 2 -76.26 -17.45 14.42
N TYR A 3 -74.93 -17.47 14.46
CA TYR A 3 -74.12 -16.27 14.65
C TYR A 3 -74.27 -15.35 13.43
N LYS A 4 -74.92 -14.19 13.60
CA LYS A 4 -74.92 -13.13 12.57
C LYS A 4 -73.49 -12.59 12.46
N LYS A 5 -72.81 -12.81 11.34
CA LYS A 5 -71.59 -12.09 10.98
C LYS A 5 -71.97 -10.61 10.82
N LYS A 6 -71.60 -9.77 11.78
CA LYS A 6 -71.77 -8.32 11.66
C LYS A 6 -70.83 -7.85 10.55
N GLY A 7 -71.40 -7.46 9.41
CA GLY A 7 -70.66 -6.77 8.36
C GLY A 7 -70.22 -5.40 8.86
N PHE A 8 -69.10 -4.89 8.34
CA PHE A 8 -68.64 -3.54 8.64
C PHE A 8 -69.70 -2.52 8.21
N SER A 9 -69.95 -1.54 9.08
CA SER A 9 -70.81 -0.43 8.71
C SER A 9 -70.12 0.45 7.67
N LEU A 10 -70.88 1.05 6.75
CA LEU A 10 -70.33 1.94 5.72
C LEU A 10 -69.51 3.09 6.33
N ILE A 11 -69.97 3.64 7.45
CA ILE A 11 -69.26 4.68 8.19
C ILE A 11 -67.91 4.20 8.72
N GLU A 12 -67.83 2.94 9.15
CA GLU A 12 -66.63 2.32 9.71
C GLU A 12 -65.55 2.15 8.63
N ILE A 13 -65.98 1.79 7.41
CA ILE A 13 -65.10 1.69 6.24
C ILE A 13 -64.60 3.08 5.83
N ILE A 14 -65.48 4.09 5.77
CA ILE A 14 -65.10 5.45 5.39
C ILE A 14 -64.12 6.04 6.40
N VAL A 15 -64.39 5.90 7.71
CA VAL A 15 -63.51 6.40 8.77
C VAL A 15 -62.17 5.66 8.75
N SER A 16 -62.16 4.34 8.55
CA SER A 16 -60.91 3.57 8.45
C SER A 16 -60.07 4.02 7.25
N LEU A 17 -60.69 4.25 6.09
CA LEU A 17 -60.00 4.75 4.89
C LEU A 17 -59.46 6.15 5.09
N ALA A 18 -60.22 7.03 5.76
CA ALA A 18 -59.78 8.38 6.09
C ALA A 18 -58.55 8.36 7.03
N ILE A 19 -58.56 7.51 8.05
CA ILE A 19 -57.43 7.34 8.98
C ILE A 19 -56.20 6.81 8.23
N VAL A 20 -56.36 5.80 7.36
CA VAL A 20 -55.27 5.26 6.54
C VAL A 20 -54.68 6.33 5.63
N ALA A 21 -55.51 7.13 4.96
CA ALA A 21 -55.05 8.21 4.08
C ALA A 21 -54.23 9.27 4.86
N ILE A 22 -54.69 9.63 6.06
CA ILE A 22 -53.98 10.59 6.93
C ILE A 22 -52.60 10.04 7.35
N ILE A 23 -52.51 8.74 7.65
CA ILE A 23 -51.25 8.09 8.09
C ILE A 23 -50.29 7.82 6.92
N MET A 24 -50.80 7.56 5.72
CA MET A 24 -49.97 7.20 4.56
C MET A 24 -49.02 8.33 4.12
N ILE A 25 -49.43 9.59 4.26
CA ILE A 25 -48.62 10.75 3.86
C ILE A 25 -47.30 10.83 4.67
N PRO A 26 -47.33 10.92 6.02
CA PRO A 26 -46.10 10.98 6.80
C PRO A 26 -45.27 9.69 6.70
N LEU A 27 -45.92 8.52 6.58
CA LEU A 27 -45.23 7.24 6.41
C LEU A 27 -44.42 7.21 5.11
N SER A 28 -45.01 7.68 4.01
CA SER A 28 -44.32 7.76 2.71
C SER A 28 -43.10 8.67 2.79
N ASN A 29 -43.21 9.81 3.48
CA ASN A 29 -42.08 10.72 3.67
C ASN A 29 -40.95 10.05 4.47
N VAL A 30 -41.26 9.34 5.55
CA VAL A 30 -40.25 8.62 6.35
C VAL A 30 -39.53 7.56 5.52
N ILE A 31 -40.27 6.79 4.72
CA ILE A 31 -39.70 5.76 3.84
C ILE A 31 -38.77 6.41 2.79
N LEU A 32 -39.25 7.46 2.10
CA LEU A 32 -38.47 8.16 1.08
C LEU A 32 -37.20 8.79 1.67
N THR A 33 -37.30 9.41 2.84
CA THR A 33 -36.15 9.97 3.56
C THR A 33 -35.17 8.87 3.95
N SER A 34 -35.65 7.73 4.44
CA SER A 34 -34.79 6.59 4.81
C SER A 34 -34.04 6.04 3.60
N VAL A 35 -34.73 5.83 2.47
CA VAL A 35 -34.11 5.39 1.22
C VAL A 35 -33.07 6.40 0.74
N LYS A 36 -33.39 7.70 0.75
CA LYS A 36 -32.46 8.77 0.35
C LYS A 36 -31.22 8.81 1.24
N THR A 37 -31.40 8.67 2.56
CA THR A 37 -30.29 8.64 3.53
C THR A 37 -29.42 7.41 3.32
N ASN A 38 -30.02 6.23 3.17
CA ASN A 38 -29.29 4.99 2.91
C ASN A 38 -28.50 5.07 1.61
N LYS A 39 -29.12 5.59 0.53
CA LYS A 39 -28.43 5.75 -0.74
C LYS A 39 -27.29 6.76 -0.66
N GLY A 40 -27.48 7.86 0.07
CA GLY A 40 -26.43 8.83 0.34
C GLY A 40 -25.28 8.25 1.16
N GLY A 41 -25.56 7.36 2.12
CA GLY A 41 -24.55 6.64 2.88
C GLY A 41 -23.75 5.65 2.02
N GLU A 42 -24.44 4.86 1.21
CA GLU A 42 -23.81 3.94 0.24
C GLU A 42 -22.88 4.68 -0.72
N ASP A 43 -23.35 5.80 -1.29
CA ASP A 43 -22.56 6.63 -2.20
C ASP A 43 -21.30 7.19 -1.53
N LYS A 44 -21.38 7.62 -0.26
CA LYS A 44 -20.22 8.09 0.51
C LYS A 44 -19.23 6.97 0.79
N GLN A 45 -19.70 5.77 1.12
CA GLN A 45 -18.85 4.61 1.37
C GLN A 45 -18.09 4.20 0.10
N GLN A 46 -18.79 4.16 -1.04
CA GLN A 46 -18.16 3.88 -2.34
C GLN A 46 -17.15 4.97 -2.72
N ALA A 47 -17.48 6.25 -2.50
CA ALA A 47 -16.55 7.36 -2.74
C ALA A 47 -15.28 7.26 -1.87
N ALA A 48 -15.43 6.90 -0.58
CA ALA A 48 -14.30 6.68 0.31
C ALA A 48 -13.38 5.54 -0.18
N TYR A 49 -13.98 4.42 -0.61
CA TYR A 49 -13.25 3.30 -1.17
C TYR A 49 -12.47 3.67 -2.45
N VAL A 50 -13.09 4.43 -3.36
CA VAL A 50 -12.42 4.93 -4.57
C VAL A 50 -11.25 5.86 -4.20
N ALA A 51 -11.45 6.79 -3.27
CA ALA A 51 -10.38 7.69 -2.83
C ALA A 51 -9.20 6.94 -2.21
N GLN A 52 -9.47 5.89 -1.42
CA GLN A 52 -8.43 5.03 -0.85
C GLN A 52 -7.65 4.27 -1.91
N GLN A 53 -8.32 3.71 -2.93
CA GLN A 53 -7.63 3.05 -4.05
C GLN A 53 -6.71 4.01 -4.80
N VAL A 54 -7.16 5.25 -5.02
CA VAL A 54 -6.34 6.29 -5.65
C VAL A 54 -5.13 6.64 -4.79
N LEU A 55 -5.32 6.83 -3.47
CA LEU A 55 -4.22 7.10 -2.55
C LEU A 55 -3.18 5.96 -2.54
N GLU A 56 -3.65 4.71 -2.50
CA GLU A 56 -2.79 3.54 -2.48
C GLU A 56 -2.05 3.35 -3.81
N GLY A 57 -2.72 3.65 -4.94
CA GLY A 57 -2.06 3.74 -6.24
C GLY A 57 -0.93 4.77 -6.28
N LEU A 58 -1.13 5.94 -5.67
CA LEU A 58 -0.09 6.96 -5.54
C LEU A 58 1.06 6.47 -4.67
N ARG A 59 0.79 5.81 -3.54
CA ARG A 59 1.81 5.21 -2.66
C ARG A 59 2.64 4.12 -3.32
N ASN A 60 2.07 3.38 -4.26
CA ASN A 60 2.79 2.31 -4.98
C ASN A 60 3.51 2.79 -6.24
N SER A 61 3.35 4.05 -6.64
CA SER A 61 3.97 4.56 -7.86
C SER A 61 5.39 5.09 -7.72
N SER A 62 6.29 4.68 -8.61
CA SER A 62 7.65 5.23 -8.71
C SER A 62 7.73 6.57 -9.45
N SER A 63 6.66 7.03 -10.11
CA SER A 63 6.70 8.25 -10.94
C SER A 63 6.87 9.55 -10.14
N LEU A 64 6.60 9.51 -8.83
CA LEU A 64 6.75 10.63 -7.90
C LEU A 64 8.18 10.76 -7.34
N GLU A 65 9.02 9.73 -7.48
CA GLU A 65 10.32 9.66 -6.79
C GLU A 65 11.38 10.62 -7.38
N ASN A 66 11.19 11.13 -8.61
CA ASN A 66 12.15 12.03 -9.27
C ASN A 66 11.54 13.11 -10.18
N SER A 67 10.23 13.34 -10.09
CA SER A 67 9.56 14.26 -11.01
C SER A 67 9.65 15.72 -10.56
N SER A 68 10.23 16.55 -11.43
CA SER A 68 10.11 18.01 -11.42
C SER A 68 9.38 18.47 -12.69
N GLY A 69 8.20 17.89 -12.95
CA GLY A 69 7.43 18.19 -14.16
C GLY A 69 6.07 17.50 -14.24
N PHE A 70 5.59 17.32 -15.48
CA PHE A 70 4.37 16.58 -15.78
C PHE A 70 4.52 15.10 -15.43
N ILE A 71 3.56 14.56 -14.69
CA ILE A 71 3.46 13.18 -14.28
C ILE A 71 2.25 12.54 -14.96
N GLN A 72 2.48 11.37 -15.52
CA GLN A 72 1.42 10.43 -15.87
C GLN A 72 1.43 9.28 -14.86
N GLN A 73 0.31 9.08 -14.18
CA GLN A 73 0.12 8.06 -13.16
C GLN A 73 -0.98 7.11 -13.57
N THR A 74 -0.64 5.86 -13.86
CA THR A 74 -1.64 4.81 -13.99
C THR A 74 -1.94 4.20 -12.62
N ILE A 75 -3.21 4.17 -12.24
CA ILE A 75 -3.73 3.55 -11.03
C ILE A 75 -4.78 2.55 -11.46
N SER A 76 -4.68 1.32 -10.96
CA SER A 76 -5.74 0.32 -11.13
C SER A 76 -6.84 0.61 -10.10
N VAL A 77 -8.03 0.96 -10.57
CA VAL A 77 -9.21 1.17 -9.73
C VAL A 77 -10.32 0.25 -10.20
N ASN A 78 -10.86 -0.58 -9.30
CA ASN A 78 -11.86 -1.61 -9.61
C ASN A 78 -11.48 -2.47 -10.83
N SER A 79 -10.23 -2.94 -10.86
CA SER A 79 -9.67 -3.78 -11.94
C SER A 79 -9.56 -3.11 -13.33
N SER A 80 -9.76 -1.80 -13.40
CA SER A 80 -9.53 -0.99 -14.61
C SER A 80 -8.37 -0.04 -14.41
N ASN A 81 -7.46 0.03 -15.38
CA ASN A 81 -6.37 1.01 -15.34
C ASN A 81 -6.90 2.41 -15.68
N LYS A 82 -6.72 3.35 -14.77
CA LYS A 82 -7.08 4.77 -14.91
C LYS A 82 -5.81 5.61 -14.86
N THR A 83 -5.66 6.53 -15.80
CA THR A 83 -4.41 7.29 -15.96
C THR A 83 -4.63 8.75 -15.60
N PHE A 84 -4.16 9.15 -14.41
CA PHE A 84 -4.11 10.54 -13.97
C PHE A 84 -2.95 11.27 -14.65
N THR A 85 -3.21 12.45 -15.21
CA THR A 85 -2.19 13.32 -15.80
C THR A 85 -2.21 14.67 -15.10
N GLY A 86 -1.05 15.15 -14.67
CA GLY A 86 -0.94 16.38 -13.88
C GLY A 86 0.52 16.78 -13.66
N THR A 87 0.77 17.68 -12.73
CA THR A 87 2.13 18.06 -12.32
C THR A 87 2.49 17.42 -10.99
N SER A 88 3.80 17.19 -10.76
CA SER A 88 4.33 16.67 -9.49
C SER A 88 3.98 17.50 -8.25
N ASP A 89 3.65 18.77 -8.47
CA ASP A 89 3.20 19.73 -7.47
C ASP A 89 2.08 20.54 -8.13
N GLY A 90 0.84 20.08 -7.94
CA GLY A 90 -0.34 20.71 -8.50
C GLY A 90 -1.51 19.78 -8.75
N VAL A 91 -2.44 20.30 -9.55
CA VAL A 91 -3.75 19.68 -9.82
C VAL A 91 -3.64 18.73 -11.01
N TYR A 92 -4.18 17.53 -10.83
CA TYR A 92 -4.33 16.54 -11.89
C TYR A 92 -5.67 16.71 -12.59
N ASN A 93 -5.71 16.32 -13.87
CA ASN A 93 -6.93 16.29 -14.65
C ASN A 93 -7.99 15.38 -13.98
N PRO A 94 -9.24 15.84 -13.84
CA PRO A 94 -10.29 15.03 -13.22
C PRO A 94 -10.58 13.76 -14.03
N ILE A 95 -10.87 12.66 -13.33
CA ILE A 95 -11.16 11.36 -13.97
C ILE A 95 -12.49 10.80 -13.50
N ASN A 96 -13.22 10.20 -14.45
CA ASN A 96 -14.41 9.44 -14.16
C ASN A 96 -14.09 8.00 -13.73
N ILE A 97 -14.55 7.63 -12.54
CA ILE A 97 -14.49 6.28 -11.99
C ILE A 97 -15.91 5.87 -11.61
N GLY A 98 -16.54 5.08 -12.48
CA GLY A 98 -17.96 4.76 -12.36
C GLY A 98 -18.80 6.04 -12.42
N ASN A 99 -19.62 6.27 -11.39
CA ASN A 99 -20.51 7.43 -11.28
C ASN A 99 -19.85 8.62 -10.56
N PHE A 100 -18.54 8.57 -10.32
CA PHE A 100 -17.80 9.57 -9.56
C PHE A 100 -16.77 10.28 -10.42
N VAL A 101 -16.61 11.58 -10.19
CA VAL A 101 -15.51 12.39 -10.73
C VAL A 101 -14.47 12.57 -9.63
N VAL A 102 -13.26 12.10 -9.88
CA VAL A 102 -12.13 12.17 -8.95
C VAL A 102 -11.24 13.35 -9.33
N ASN A 103 -11.07 14.27 -8.39
CA ASN A 103 -10.13 15.38 -8.50
C ASN A 103 -8.97 15.10 -7.56
N LEU A 104 -7.74 15.16 -8.07
CA LEU A 104 -6.53 14.91 -7.31
C LEU A 104 -5.68 16.17 -7.33
N ASN A 105 -5.22 16.60 -6.16
CA ASN A 105 -4.25 17.66 -6.00
C ASN A 105 -3.10 17.14 -5.15
N LEU A 106 -1.88 17.28 -5.65
CA LEU A 106 -0.64 16.98 -4.92
C LEU A 106 0.05 18.29 -4.61
N SER A 107 0.50 18.46 -3.38
CA SER A 107 1.34 19.59 -3.00
C SER A 107 2.58 19.08 -2.30
N ARG A 108 3.77 19.49 -2.77
CA ARG A 108 5.02 19.08 -2.14
C ARG A 108 5.12 19.69 -0.74
N ASP A 109 5.40 18.86 0.25
CA ASP A 109 5.68 19.31 1.60
C ASP A 109 7.18 19.59 1.75
N THR A 110 7.54 20.88 1.69
CA THR A 110 8.91 21.36 1.81
C THR A 110 9.38 21.52 3.25
N SER A 111 8.50 21.31 4.24
CA SER A 111 8.86 21.36 5.67
C SER A 111 9.54 20.08 6.17
N VAL A 112 9.43 19.00 5.39
CA VAL A 112 10.00 17.68 5.70
C VAL A 112 11.39 17.57 5.04
N ASN A 113 12.44 17.95 5.77
CA ASN A 113 13.83 17.66 5.40
C ASN A 113 14.21 16.25 5.87
N LEU A 114 14.00 15.24 5.03
CA LEU A 114 14.46 13.86 5.29
C LEU A 114 15.95 13.66 4.99
N SER A 115 16.63 14.75 4.64
CA SER A 115 18.09 14.85 4.43
C SER A 115 18.89 14.91 5.73
N ASP A 116 18.25 14.84 6.91
CA ASP A 116 18.95 14.86 8.18
C ASP A 116 19.66 13.50 8.42
N PRO A 117 21.01 13.45 8.42
CA PRO A 117 21.76 12.20 8.63
C PRO A 117 21.51 11.57 10.01
N SER A 118 20.89 12.28 10.96
CA SER A 118 20.47 11.72 12.25
C SER A 118 19.28 10.75 12.17
N ASN A 119 18.55 10.73 11.05
CA ASN A 119 17.40 9.83 10.84
C ASN A 119 17.79 8.54 10.09
N THR A 120 19.02 8.06 10.34
CA THR A 120 19.53 6.83 9.73
C THR A 120 19.20 5.62 10.61
N VAL A 121 18.56 4.62 10.02
CA VAL A 121 18.40 3.32 10.70
C VAL A 121 19.79 2.69 10.79
N SER A 122 20.24 2.41 12.02
CA SER A 122 21.42 1.57 12.23
C SER A 122 21.08 0.12 11.92
N TYR A 123 21.95 -0.56 11.18
CA TYR A 123 21.79 -1.95 10.76
C TYR A 123 22.88 -2.80 11.40
N ASP A 124 22.52 -4.01 11.83
CA ASP A 124 23.47 -4.95 12.42
C ASP A 124 24.27 -5.69 11.35
N GLY A 125 23.69 -5.87 10.15
CA GLY A 125 24.38 -6.43 8.99
C GLY A 125 23.91 -5.86 7.66
N VAL A 126 24.79 -5.91 6.66
CA VAL A 126 24.54 -5.42 5.31
C VAL A 126 24.86 -6.51 4.30
N LEU A 127 23.84 -6.94 3.55
CA LEU A 127 23.99 -7.77 2.36
C LEU A 127 24.04 -6.87 1.13
N THR A 128 25.17 -6.81 0.45
CA THR A 128 25.36 -6.12 -0.82
C THR A 128 25.31 -7.11 -1.97
N ILE A 129 24.49 -6.82 -2.98
CA ILE A 129 24.27 -7.65 -4.16
C ILE A 129 24.77 -6.90 -5.40
N GLY A 130 25.69 -7.49 -6.15
CA GLY A 130 26.27 -6.93 -7.37
C GLY A 130 26.27 -7.92 -8.53
N GLY A 131 26.71 -7.47 -9.71
CA GLY A 131 26.82 -8.30 -10.91
C GLY A 131 25.56 -8.31 -11.78
N ASP A 132 25.39 -9.36 -12.58
CA ASP A 132 24.38 -9.43 -13.64
C ASP A 132 23.54 -10.73 -13.58
N ASN A 133 22.74 -11.01 -14.61
CA ASN A 133 21.94 -12.24 -14.67
C ASN A 133 22.80 -13.52 -14.69
N THR A 134 24.06 -13.45 -15.12
CA THR A 134 24.96 -14.58 -15.32
C THR A 134 25.81 -14.87 -14.08
N SER A 135 26.24 -13.82 -13.38
CA SER A 135 27.10 -13.91 -12.20
C SER A 135 26.69 -12.86 -11.18
N LYS A 136 25.87 -13.26 -10.20
CA LYS A 136 25.50 -12.41 -9.07
C LYS A 136 26.48 -12.63 -7.93
N ASN A 137 27.12 -11.55 -7.50
CA ASN A 137 28.06 -11.56 -6.39
C ASN A 137 27.38 -10.99 -5.16
N TYR A 138 27.55 -11.65 -4.03
CA TYR A 138 26.95 -11.29 -2.77
C TYR A 138 28.07 -11.07 -1.76
N SER A 139 27.97 -9.97 -1.03
CA SER A 139 28.87 -9.63 0.07
C SER A 139 28.01 -9.36 1.29
N PHE A 140 28.10 -10.20 2.31
CA PHE A 140 27.46 -9.94 3.58
C PHE A 140 28.51 -9.46 4.59
N SER A 141 28.27 -8.31 5.21
CA SER A 141 29.13 -7.74 6.24
C SER A 141 28.38 -7.48 7.53
N VAL A 142 29.05 -7.76 8.65
CA VAL A 142 28.62 -7.44 10.01
C VAL A 142 29.85 -6.94 10.76
N ASN A 143 29.77 -5.72 11.30
CA ASN A 143 30.92 -5.04 11.89
C ASN A 143 32.13 -5.04 10.94
N ASN A 144 33.28 -5.59 11.38
CA ASN A 144 34.51 -5.70 10.58
C ASN A 144 34.68 -7.06 9.89
N SER A 145 33.65 -7.91 9.90
CA SER A 145 33.68 -9.25 9.28
C SER A 145 32.83 -9.27 8.02
N GLN A 146 33.29 -9.99 7.00
CA GLN A 146 32.62 -10.08 5.70
C GLN A 146 32.72 -11.50 5.14
N CYS A 147 31.65 -12.02 4.54
CA CYS A 147 31.72 -13.16 3.63
C CYS A 147 31.29 -12.75 2.22
N ASN A 148 31.99 -13.30 1.24
CA ASN A 148 31.66 -13.14 -0.17
C ASN A 148 31.28 -14.50 -0.75
N PHE A 149 30.23 -14.52 -1.57
CA PHE A 149 29.80 -15.72 -2.26
C PHE A 149 29.14 -15.34 -3.60
N THR A 150 29.17 -16.27 -4.55
CA THR A 150 28.59 -16.07 -5.89
C THR A 150 27.45 -17.06 -6.09
N LEU A 151 26.31 -16.56 -6.55
CA LEU A 151 25.17 -17.40 -6.93
C LEU A 151 24.82 -17.15 -8.41
N ASN A 152 24.64 -18.24 -9.15
CA ASN A 152 24.20 -18.19 -10.55
C ASN A 152 22.71 -18.55 -10.63
N GLU A 153 21.89 -17.95 -9.76
CA GLU A 153 20.45 -18.22 -9.66
C GLU A 153 19.66 -16.93 -9.41
N ASP A 154 18.35 -17.00 -9.64
CA ASP A 154 17.38 -15.91 -9.38
C ASP A 154 16.70 -16.06 -8.00
N SER A 155 17.27 -16.90 -7.12
CA SER A 155 16.77 -17.14 -5.77
C SER A 155 17.90 -17.19 -4.75
N LEU A 156 17.74 -16.46 -3.65
CA LEU A 156 18.63 -16.49 -2.49
C LEU A 156 17.80 -16.83 -1.26
N TYR A 157 18.24 -17.81 -0.47
CA TYR A 157 17.65 -18.11 0.83
C TYR A 157 18.58 -17.63 1.93
N ILE A 158 18.05 -16.86 2.87
CA ILE A 158 18.75 -16.35 4.04
C ILE A 158 18.08 -16.98 5.25
N GLU A 159 18.84 -17.75 6.02
CA GLU A 159 18.36 -18.32 7.29
C GLU A 159 19.18 -17.77 8.44
N VAL A 160 18.51 -17.18 9.42
CA VAL A 160 19.14 -16.66 10.63
C VAL A 160 18.78 -17.58 11.80
N ASN A 161 19.79 -18.13 12.47
CA ASN A 161 19.61 -19.19 13.47
C ASN A 161 19.89 -18.75 14.90
N ASP A 162 19.40 -19.53 15.86
CA ASP A 162 19.58 -19.31 17.30
C ASP A 162 21.05 -19.39 17.75
N ASP A 163 21.91 -20.08 17.00
CA ASP A 163 23.35 -20.20 17.26
C ASP A 163 24.18 -19.02 16.72
N ASN A 164 23.52 -17.91 16.36
CA ASN A 164 24.14 -16.71 15.78
C ASN A 164 24.89 -16.99 14.47
N THR A 165 24.38 -17.94 13.67
CA THR A 165 24.81 -18.16 12.29
C THR A 165 23.78 -17.61 11.30
N ILE A 166 24.28 -17.14 10.16
CA ILE A 166 23.46 -16.88 8.98
C ILE A 166 23.89 -17.80 7.85
N TYR A 167 22.93 -18.53 7.30
CA TYR A 167 23.12 -19.31 6.08
C TYR A 167 22.59 -18.56 4.88
N PHE A 168 23.42 -18.47 3.85
CA PHE A 168 23.04 -18.05 2.51
C PHE A 168 22.99 -19.28 1.61
N LYS A 169 21.80 -19.71 1.22
CA LYS A 169 21.58 -20.95 0.47
C LYS A 169 21.09 -20.69 -0.95
N LYS A 170 21.52 -21.55 -1.86
CA LYS A 170 20.94 -21.75 -3.20
C LYS A 170 19.69 -22.60 -3.12
N ARG A 171 18.93 -22.63 -4.22
CA ARG A 171 17.80 -23.55 -4.35
C ARG A 171 18.23 -25.02 -4.30
N ASP A 172 19.43 -25.33 -4.80
CA ASP A 172 20.01 -26.67 -4.80
C ASP A 172 20.51 -27.16 -3.41
N GLY A 173 20.44 -26.30 -2.39
CA GLY A 173 20.89 -26.60 -1.02
C GLY A 173 22.35 -26.25 -0.72
N THR A 174 23.14 -25.84 -1.72
CA THR A 174 24.51 -25.34 -1.50
C THR A 174 24.47 -24.13 -0.59
N THR A 175 25.25 -24.15 0.50
CA THR A 175 25.20 -23.15 1.56
C THR A 175 26.54 -22.43 1.71
N SER A 176 26.52 -21.11 1.67
CA SER A 176 27.59 -20.26 2.22
C SER A 176 27.21 -19.85 3.63
N THR A 177 28.13 -20.02 4.59
CA THR A 177 27.85 -19.78 6.00
C THR A 177 28.60 -18.54 6.49
N PHE A 178 27.90 -17.66 7.18
CA PHE A 178 28.50 -16.60 7.98
C PHE A 178 28.30 -16.91 9.45
N THR A 179 29.40 -17.14 10.16
CA THR A 179 29.41 -17.42 11.60
C THR A 179 29.92 -16.15 12.26
N THR A 180 29.10 -15.48 13.08
CA THR A 180 29.40 -14.33 13.98
C THR A 180 28.49 -13.11 13.76
N ILE A 181 27.17 -13.25 13.87
CA ILE A 181 26.27 -12.08 13.90
C ILE A 181 26.11 -11.45 15.29
N GLY A 182 26.56 -12.12 16.36
CA GLY A 182 26.38 -11.68 17.75
C GLY A 182 24.93 -11.81 18.23
N GLU A 183 24.73 -11.92 19.54
CA GLU A 183 23.40 -12.20 20.12
C GLU A 183 22.37 -11.08 19.86
N THR A 184 22.83 -9.85 19.60
CA THR A 184 21.97 -8.67 19.41
C THR A 184 21.51 -8.45 17.97
N PHE A 185 21.87 -9.33 17.03
CA PHE A 185 21.50 -9.16 15.63
C PHE A 185 19.98 -9.18 15.41
N SER A 186 19.45 -8.08 14.92
CA SER A 186 18.01 -7.85 14.75
C SER A 186 17.67 -7.14 13.44
N LYS A 187 18.62 -6.43 12.82
CA LYS A 187 18.38 -5.62 11.62
C LYS A 187 19.36 -5.95 10.51
N ILE A 188 18.82 -6.38 9.36
CA ILE A 188 19.60 -6.62 8.14
C ILE A 188 19.22 -5.62 7.05
N LYS A 189 20.21 -4.99 6.45
CA LYS A 189 20.06 -4.21 5.23
C LYS A 189 20.37 -5.07 4.01
N ILE A 190 19.56 -4.97 2.97
CA ILE A 190 19.82 -5.55 1.65
C ILE A 190 19.99 -4.40 0.67
N ALA A 191 21.18 -4.31 0.09
CA ALA A 191 21.64 -3.22 -0.76
C ALA A 191 22.08 -3.76 -2.12
N PHE A 192 22.01 -2.92 -3.14
CA PHE A 192 22.50 -3.23 -4.48
C PHE A 192 23.75 -2.40 -4.77
N ALA A 193 24.82 -3.05 -5.23
CA ALA A 193 26.05 -2.38 -5.63
C ALA A 193 25.85 -1.62 -6.96
N ASP A 194 26.67 -0.60 -7.20
CA ASP A 194 26.60 0.23 -8.42
C ASP A 194 26.78 -0.59 -9.71
N ASN A 195 27.45 -1.74 -9.62
CA ASN A 195 27.66 -2.67 -10.74
C ASN A 195 26.51 -3.68 -10.91
N TYR A 196 25.40 -3.56 -10.18
CA TYR A 196 24.26 -4.45 -10.32
C TYR A 196 23.42 -4.11 -11.55
N SER A 197 23.29 -5.04 -12.49
CA SER A 197 22.60 -4.83 -13.78
C SER A 197 21.64 -5.96 -14.17
N ALA A 198 21.31 -6.85 -13.22
CA ALA A 198 20.41 -7.96 -13.49
C ALA A 198 18.98 -7.48 -13.79
N THR A 199 18.37 -8.03 -14.84
CA THR A 199 17.00 -7.72 -15.28
C THR A 199 15.97 -8.72 -14.77
N ASN A 200 16.42 -9.94 -14.43
CA ASN A 200 15.55 -10.97 -13.87
C ASN A 200 15.13 -10.61 -12.44
N LEU A 201 13.95 -11.08 -12.04
CA LEU A 201 13.47 -10.92 -10.68
C LEU A 201 14.33 -11.75 -9.72
N LEU A 202 15.06 -11.09 -8.82
CA LEU A 202 15.75 -11.78 -7.72
C LEU A 202 14.79 -11.99 -6.54
N ASN A 203 14.51 -13.26 -6.22
CA ASN A 203 13.70 -13.64 -5.08
C ASN A 203 14.61 -13.90 -3.87
N ILE A 204 14.37 -13.17 -2.78
CA ILE A 204 15.11 -13.34 -1.52
C ILE A 204 14.15 -13.91 -0.49
N TYR A 205 14.43 -15.11 0.02
CA TYR A 205 13.64 -15.78 1.03
C TYR A 205 14.32 -15.63 2.38
N LEU A 206 13.70 -14.90 3.31
CA LEU A 206 14.27 -14.69 4.65
C LEU A 206 13.52 -15.53 5.68
N LYS A 207 14.23 -16.44 6.34
CA LYS A 207 13.72 -17.28 7.41
C LYS A 207 14.42 -16.93 8.71
N ASN A 208 13.63 -16.62 9.73
CA ASN A 208 14.11 -16.40 11.07
C ASN A 208 13.82 -17.64 11.92
N ASN A 209 14.86 -18.38 12.31
CA ASN A 209 14.72 -19.49 13.26
C ASN A 209 14.92 -19.03 14.71
N ARG A 210 15.16 -17.73 14.94
CA ARG A 210 15.36 -17.17 16.28
C ARG A 210 14.05 -16.89 17.00
N LYS A 211 14.11 -16.83 18.32
CA LYS A 211 13.00 -16.38 19.17
C LYS A 211 12.66 -14.90 18.98
N ASN A 212 13.67 -14.06 18.75
CA ASN A 212 13.53 -12.62 18.59
C ASN A 212 13.24 -12.26 17.13
N GLU A 213 12.50 -11.17 16.92
CA GLU A 213 12.17 -10.64 15.58
C GLU A 213 13.42 -10.19 14.81
N ILE A 214 13.36 -10.36 13.48
CA ILE A 214 14.35 -9.81 12.55
C ILE A 214 13.66 -8.84 11.57
N SER A 215 14.20 -7.63 11.49
CA SER A 215 13.78 -6.62 10.55
C SER A 215 14.74 -6.56 9.35
N SER A 216 14.19 -6.72 8.15
CA SER A 216 14.92 -6.58 6.90
C SER A 216 14.57 -5.27 6.20
N TYR A 217 15.58 -4.59 5.69
CA TYR A 217 15.45 -3.30 5.01
C TYR A 217 16.06 -3.40 3.62
N MET A 218 15.24 -3.40 2.58
CA MET A 218 15.68 -3.56 1.20
C MET A 218 15.72 -2.24 0.46
N GLU A 219 16.86 -1.92 -0.13
CA GLU A 219 17.03 -0.81 -1.04
C GLU A 219 16.25 -1.05 -2.34
N ARG A 220 15.18 -0.28 -2.55
CA ARG A 220 14.53 -0.18 -3.85
C ARG A 220 15.30 0.83 -4.70
N GLY A 221 16.22 0.32 -5.52
CA GLY A 221 16.73 1.00 -6.69
C GLY A 221 15.95 0.61 -7.95
N SER A 222 16.55 0.81 -9.13
CA SER A 222 16.07 0.38 -10.46
C SER A 222 16.00 -1.15 -10.65
N SER A 223 16.06 -1.94 -9.57
CA SER A 223 16.33 -3.37 -9.57
C SER A 223 15.07 -4.19 -9.26
N ASN A 224 14.76 -5.18 -10.11
CA ASN A 224 13.62 -6.08 -9.97
C ASN A 224 13.93 -7.13 -8.88
N SER A 225 13.56 -6.89 -7.62
CA SER A 225 13.82 -7.79 -6.50
C SER A 225 12.66 -7.82 -5.50
N ALA A 226 12.49 -8.95 -4.82
CA ALA A 226 11.44 -9.16 -3.81
C ALA A 226 11.97 -9.94 -2.61
N ILE A 227 11.61 -9.52 -1.40
CA ILE A 227 11.84 -10.30 -0.17
C ILE A 227 10.54 -10.98 0.23
N THR A 228 10.62 -12.28 0.46
CA THR A 228 9.52 -13.10 0.96
C THR A 228 9.92 -13.71 2.30
N PRO A 229 9.23 -13.38 3.41
CA PRO A 229 9.36 -14.12 4.66
C PRO A 229 9.06 -15.61 4.45
N ASN A 230 9.95 -16.48 4.92
CA ASN A 230 9.86 -17.95 4.74
C ASN A 230 9.96 -18.71 6.07
N GLY A 231 9.55 -18.06 7.16
CA GLY A 231 9.44 -18.63 8.51
C GLY A 231 9.94 -17.69 9.61
N GLY A 232 9.37 -17.84 10.81
CA GLY A 232 9.63 -16.98 11.96
C GLY A 232 9.02 -15.58 11.86
N VAL A 233 9.29 -14.74 12.86
CA VAL A 233 8.86 -13.34 12.88
C VAL A 233 9.88 -12.50 12.10
N VAL A 234 9.47 -12.07 10.91
CA VAL A 234 10.28 -11.25 10.00
C VAL A 234 9.45 -10.05 9.55
N THR A 235 9.99 -8.86 9.75
CA THR A 235 9.42 -7.62 9.22
C THR A 235 10.24 -7.15 8.03
N VAL A 236 9.57 -6.73 6.95
CA VAL A 236 10.22 -6.30 5.71
C VAL A 236 9.87 -4.84 5.45
N TYR A 237 10.90 -4.01 5.33
CA TYR A 237 10.81 -2.61 4.96
C TYR A 237 11.45 -2.40 3.59
N ASN A 238 10.79 -1.63 2.73
CA ASN A 238 11.41 -1.11 1.51
C ASN A 238 11.98 0.29 1.83
N ILE A 239 13.25 0.51 1.53
CA ILE A 239 13.95 1.78 1.74
C ILE A 239 14.43 2.34 0.39
N SER A 240 14.36 3.65 0.19
CA SER A 240 14.84 4.32 -1.02
C SER A 240 16.34 4.60 -0.90
N THR A 241 17.12 4.37 -1.97
CA THR A 241 18.57 4.63 -2.02
C THR A 241 18.91 6.11 -2.16
N ASN A 242 17.93 6.95 -2.49
CA ASN A 242 18.15 8.39 -2.67
C ASN A 242 18.28 9.09 -1.31
N LYS A 243 19.53 9.15 -0.80
CA LYS A 243 19.92 9.96 0.37
C LYS A 243 19.54 11.47 0.29
N ASN A 244 19.09 11.94 -0.88
CA ASN A 244 18.82 13.35 -1.15
C ASN A 244 17.38 13.71 -1.53
N LYS A 245 16.43 12.76 -1.62
CA LYS A 245 15.11 13.08 -2.21
C LYS A 245 13.95 12.25 -1.67
N THR A 246 13.89 12.01 -0.36
CA THR A 246 12.60 11.57 0.17
C THR A 246 11.65 12.77 0.18
N GLN A 247 10.75 12.85 -0.79
CA GLN A 247 9.80 13.93 -0.98
C GLN A 247 8.47 13.52 -0.32
N SER A 248 8.03 14.32 0.65
CA SER A 248 6.68 14.20 1.19
C SER A 248 5.72 15.02 0.33
N TYR A 249 4.57 14.44 0.02
CA TYR A 249 3.50 15.08 -0.73
C TYR A 249 2.23 15.08 0.12
N ASN A 250 1.63 16.24 0.28
CA ASN A 250 0.27 16.38 0.76
C ASN A 250 -0.70 16.11 -0.40
N VAL A 251 -1.49 15.07 -0.23
CA VAL A 251 -2.45 14.53 -1.18
C VAL A 251 -3.85 14.97 -0.77
N ASN A 252 -4.57 15.63 -1.66
CA ASN A 252 -5.98 15.96 -1.50
C ASN A 252 -6.78 15.35 -2.65
N ILE A 253 -7.63 14.39 -2.32
CA ILE A 253 -8.53 13.71 -3.27
C ILE A 253 -9.96 14.14 -2.97
N THR A 254 -10.63 14.75 -3.94
CA THR A 254 -12.03 15.14 -3.84
C THR A 254 -12.88 14.33 -4.82
N ILE A 255 -13.90 13.67 -4.30
CA ILE A 255 -14.83 12.84 -5.06
C ILE A 255 -16.15 13.59 -5.22
N ASN A 256 -16.52 13.85 -6.48
CA ASN A 256 -17.77 14.50 -6.82
C ASN A 256 -18.76 13.50 -7.43
N LYS A 257 -20.04 13.68 -7.14
CA LYS A 257 -21.15 12.98 -7.79
C LYS A 257 -22.21 14.02 -8.17
N ASN A 258 -22.67 13.99 -9.43
CA ASN A 258 -23.65 14.95 -9.95
C ASN A 258 -23.28 16.43 -9.68
N GLY A 259 -22.00 16.77 -9.84
CA GLY A 259 -21.47 18.12 -9.61
C GLY A 259 -21.23 18.50 -8.14
N ASN A 260 -21.67 17.70 -7.18
CA ASN A 260 -21.48 17.98 -5.76
C ASN A 260 -20.33 17.16 -5.18
N SER A 261 -19.48 17.79 -4.36
CA SER A 261 -18.49 17.07 -3.55
C SER A 261 -19.20 16.27 -2.46
N ILE A 262 -18.98 14.96 -2.47
CA ILE A 262 -19.60 14.04 -1.50
C ILE A 262 -18.57 13.41 -0.55
N TYR A 263 -17.29 13.48 -0.90
CA TYR A 263 -16.19 12.97 -0.08
C TYR A 263 -14.87 13.70 -0.39
N ASN A 264 -14.08 13.94 0.65
CA ASN A 264 -12.74 14.51 0.54
C ASN A 264 -11.77 13.73 1.44
N LEU A 265 -10.63 13.31 0.88
CA LEU A 265 -9.55 12.64 1.58
C LEU A 265 -8.30 13.51 1.53
N LYS A 266 -7.78 13.86 2.69
CA LYS A 266 -6.47 14.48 2.85
C LYS A 266 -5.52 13.48 3.50
N SER A 267 -4.35 13.29 2.92
CA SER A 267 -3.31 12.39 3.43
C SER A 267 -1.94 12.91 3.03
N SER A 268 -0.89 12.35 3.62
CA SER A 268 0.48 12.53 3.13
C SER A 268 1.00 11.23 2.52
N VAL A 269 1.86 11.35 1.52
CA VAL A 269 2.58 10.24 0.86
C VAL A 269 4.05 10.60 0.81
N VAL A 270 4.90 9.69 1.28
CA VAL A 270 6.35 9.85 1.31
C VAL A 270 6.94 8.97 0.21
N LYS A 271 7.87 9.53 -0.58
CA LYS A 271 8.50 8.89 -1.73
C LYS A 271 10.00 9.05 -1.68
#